data_AF-A0A2V6QKB2-F1
#
_entry.id   AF-A0A2V6QKB2-F1
#
_cell.length_a   1.000
_cell.length_b   1.000
_cell.length_c   1.000
_cell.angle_alpha   90.00
_cell.angle_beta   90.00
_cell.angle_gamma   90.00
#
_symmetry.space_group_name_H-M   'P 1'
#
loop_
_entity.id
_entity.type
_entity.pdbx_description
1 polymer ?
#
loop_
_entity_poly.entity_id
_entity_poly.type
_entity_poly.pdbx_seq_one_letter_code
_entity_poly.pdbx_strand_id
1 'polypeptide(L)'
;MPPTRHLVACVLLAEIFNVPCGAGCLVKTVAKNSPAWNAGVLGGDRPATIQGQEIVVRGDLMLEVTGIGIRGVQDMAQIRDTLGTMKTGSPLAISVLRAGKVIELTGTLP
;
A
#
# COMPACT_ATOMS: atom_id res chain seq x y z
N MET A 1 23.57 -2.38 -3.29
CA MET A 1 22.10 -2.20 -3.30
C MET A 1 21.77 -1.08 -2.34
N PRO A 2 21.14 0.03 -2.77
CA PRO A 2 20.73 1.06 -1.82
C PRO A 2 19.56 0.50 -0.97
N PRO A 3 19.49 0.81 0.33
CA PRO A 3 18.40 0.37 1.17
C PRO A 3 17.10 1.00 0.69
N THR A 4 16.06 0.19 0.50
CA THR A 4 14.71 0.61 0.14
C THR A 4 14.16 1.47 1.28
N ARG A 5 14.34 2.80 1.22
CA ARG A 5 13.79 3.72 2.23
C ARG A 5 12.26 3.73 2.09
N HIS A 6 11.59 3.12 3.06
CA HIS A 6 10.13 3.09 3.15
C HIS A 6 9.68 4.45 3.65
N LEU A 7 9.16 5.29 2.74
CA LEU A 7 8.44 6.50 3.11
C LEU A 7 6.95 6.15 3.18
N VAL A 8 6.35 6.33 4.36
CA VAL A 8 4.93 6.09 4.60
C VAL A 8 4.35 7.39 5.17
N ALA A 9 3.43 8.02 4.42
CA ALA A 9 2.75 9.26 4.80
C ALA A 9 1.26 8.94 5.00
N CYS A 10 0.77 9.00 6.25
CA CYS A 10 -0.43 8.23 6.60
C CYS A 10 -1.61 9.02 7.19
N VAL A 11 -1.54 10.35 7.36
CA VAL A 11 -2.69 11.12 7.90
C VAL A 11 -3.07 12.31 7.03
N LEU A 12 -2.15 13.25 6.81
CA LEU A 12 -2.46 14.49 6.07
C LEU A 12 -2.84 14.26 4.60
N LEU A 13 -2.47 13.10 4.08
CA LEU A 13 -2.59 12.76 2.67
C LEU A 13 -3.93 12.12 2.32
N ALA A 14 -4.60 11.47 3.27
CA ALA A 14 -5.86 10.80 3.04
C ALA A 14 -7.00 11.78 2.70
N GLU A 15 -7.01 12.95 3.34
CA GLU A 15 -7.97 14.02 3.04
C GLU A 15 -7.76 14.58 1.62
N ILE A 16 -6.50 14.82 1.23
CA ILE A 16 -6.13 15.31 -0.11
C ILE A 16 -6.64 14.37 -1.21
N PHE A 17 -6.63 13.06 -0.96
CA PHE A 17 -7.06 12.03 -1.92
C PHE A 17 -8.51 11.60 -1.76
N ASN A 18 -9.30 12.26 -0.89
CA ASN A 18 -10.70 11.95 -0.61
C ASN A 18 -10.92 10.44 -0.32
N VAL A 19 -10.06 9.88 0.53
CA VAL A 19 -10.04 8.45 0.83
C VAL A 19 -11.29 8.06 1.63
N PRO A 20 -12.11 7.08 1.18
CA PRO A 20 -13.39 6.77 1.81
C PRO A 20 -13.35 6.42 3.30
N CYS A 21 -12.29 5.76 3.76
CA CYS A 21 -12.11 5.37 5.16
C CYS A 21 -11.26 6.36 5.96
N GLY A 22 -10.85 7.48 5.35
CA GLY A 22 -10.06 8.54 6.00
C GLY A 22 -8.59 8.19 6.28
N ALA A 23 -8.11 7.02 5.87
CA ALA A 23 -6.71 6.63 6.06
C ALA A 23 -6.22 5.66 4.98
N GLY A 24 -4.89 5.57 4.84
CA GLY A 24 -4.23 4.61 3.96
C GLY A 24 -2.82 5.05 3.57
N CYS A 25 -2.15 4.23 2.76
CA CYS A 25 -0.75 4.43 2.38
C CYS A 25 -0.59 4.55 0.87
N LEU A 26 0.02 5.63 0.38
CA LEU A 26 0.44 5.70 -1.02
C LEU A 26 1.51 4.65 -1.33
N VAL A 27 1.28 3.89 -2.39
CA VAL A 27 2.26 2.92 -2.87
C VAL A 27 3.27 3.64 -3.76
N LYS A 28 4.45 3.91 -3.23
CA LYS A 28 5.53 4.56 -3.99
C LYS A 28 6.13 3.63 -5.03
N THR A 29 6.51 2.42 -4.64
CA THR A 29 7.12 1.41 -5.50
C THR A 29 6.63 0.03 -5.09
N VAL A 30 6.62 -0.90 -6.04
CA VAL A 30 6.31 -2.31 -5.80
C VAL A 30 7.50 -3.14 -6.24
N ALA A 31 8.04 -3.94 -5.33
CA ALA A 31 9.17 -4.81 -5.64
C ALA A 31 8.73 -5.91 -6.63
N LYS A 32 9.49 -6.10 -7.71
CA LYS A 32 9.21 -7.12 -8.72
C LYS A 32 9.14 -8.51 -8.06
N ASN A 33 8.15 -9.31 -8.45
CA ASN A 33 7.88 -10.67 -7.92
C ASN A 33 7.53 -10.72 -6.42
N SER A 34 7.28 -9.58 -5.77
CA SER A 34 6.74 -9.56 -4.40
C SER A 34 5.28 -10.03 -4.36
N PRO A 35 4.75 -10.39 -3.18
CA PRO A 35 3.32 -10.73 -3.05
C PRO A 35 2.39 -9.63 -3.59
N ALA A 36 2.71 -8.36 -3.31
CA ALA A 36 1.96 -7.21 -3.81
C ALA A 36 2.07 -7.06 -5.34
N TRP A 37 3.24 -7.34 -5.92
CA TRP A 37 3.41 -7.35 -7.39
C TRP A 37 2.54 -8.42 -8.03
N ASN A 38 2.55 -9.64 -7.49
CA ASN A 38 1.78 -10.76 -8.01
C ASN A 38 0.27 -10.54 -7.84
N ALA A 39 -0.15 -9.81 -6.80
CA ALA A 39 -1.53 -9.36 -6.62
C ALA A 39 -1.93 -8.21 -7.56
N GLY A 40 -1.00 -7.60 -8.30
CA GLY A 40 -1.29 -6.52 -9.25
C GLY A 40 -1.39 -5.12 -8.63
N VAL A 41 -0.73 -4.89 -7.49
CA VAL A 41 -0.60 -3.56 -6.91
C VAL A 41 0.26 -2.67 -7.82
N LEU A 42 -0.16 -1.43 -8.02
CA LEU A 42 0.52 -0.46 -8.86
C LEU A 42 1.22 0.61 -8.01
N GLY A 43 2.53 0.75 -8.19
CA GLY A 43 3.28 1.87 -7.64
C GLY A 43 3.01 3.16 -8.41
N GLY A 44 3.15 4.29 -7.73
CA GLY A 44 3.14 5.59 -8.37
C GLY A 44 4.37 5.83 -9.22
N ASP A 45 4.26 6.74 -10.19
CA ASP A 45 5.33 7.08 -11.13
C ASP A 45 5.48 8.59 -11.38
N ARG A 46 4.62 9.40 -10.76
CA ARG A 46 4.63 10.86 -10.91
C ARG A 46 5.02 11.50 -9.59
N PRO A 47 6.19 12.15 -9.50
CA PRO A 47 6.51 12.94 -8.34
C PRO A 47 5.60 14.18 -8.29
N ALA A 48 5.20 14.57 -7.08
CA ALA A 48 4.46 15.79 -6.81
C ALA A 48 4.89 16.35 -5.45
N THR A 49 4.71 17.66 -5.26
CA THR A 49 4.99 18.31 -3.98
C THR A 49 3.71 18.90 -3.43
N ILE A 50 3.32 18.50 -2.23
CA ILE A 50 2.14 19.02 -1.53
C ILE A 50 2.58 19.52 -0.16
N GLN A 51 2.31 20.80 0.15
CA GLN A 51 2.74 21.46 1.39
C GLN A 51 4.25 21.29 1.68
N GLY A 52 5.09 21.35 0.64
CA GLY A 52 6.54 21.17 0.75
C GLY A 52 6.99 19.71 0.93
N GLN A 53 6.07 18.75 0.98
CA GLN A 53 6.39 17.32 1.04
C GLN A 53 6.38 16.70 -0.35
N GLU A 54 7.47 16.04 -0.72
CA GLU A 54 7.53 15.21 -1.92
C GLU A 54 6.76 13.90 -1.74
N ILE A 55 5.86 13.63 -2.67
CA ILE A 55 5.06 12.41 -2.74
C ILE A 55 5.11 11.84 -4.16
N VAL A 56 4.71 10.59 -4.33
CA VAL A 56 4.54 9.96 -5.64
C VAL A 56 3.08 9.57 -5.81
N VAL A 57 2.46 9.98 -6.92
CA VAL A 57 1.02 9.83 -7.19
C VAL A 57 0.72 8.88 -8.35
N ARG A 58 -0.56 8.77 -8.75
CA ARG A 58 -1.14 7.89 -9.82
C ARG A 58 -1.25 6.40 -9.50
N GLY A 59 -0.39 5.88 -8.63
CA GLY A 59 -0.45 4.49 -8.18
C GLY A 59 -1.66 4.18 -7.30
N ASP A 60 -1.53 3.11 -6.54
CA ASP A 60 -2.53 2.72 -5.56
C ASP A 60 -2.35 3.45 -4.23
N LEU A 61 -3.46 3.64 -3.53
CA LEU A 61 -3.47 3.92 -2.10
C LEU A 61 -3.95 2.65 -1.40
N MET A 62 -3.07 2.00 -0.65
CA MET A 62 -3.35 0.75 0.04
C MET A 62 -4.19 1.03 1.30
N LEU A 63 -5.31 0.33 1.43
CA LEU A 63 -6.29 0.50 2.50
C LEU A 63 -6.24 -0.64 3.50
N GLU A 64 -6.02 -1.87 3.02
CA GLU A 64 -6.07 -3.06 3.85
C GLU A 64 -5.18 -4.17 3.27
N VAL A 65 -4.60 -4.99 4.15
CA VAL A 65 -3.96 -6.26 3.79
C VAL A 65 -4.47 -7.35 4.72
N THR A 66 -5.05 -8.42 4.17
CA THR A 66 -5.51 -9.60 4.92
C THR A 66 -6.39 -9.26 6.14
N GLY A 67 -7.35 -8.33 5.99
CA GLY A 67 -8.22 -7.90 7.10
C GLY A 67 -7.61 -6.86 8.05
N ILE A 68 -6.34 -6.47 7.83
CA ILE A 68 -5.65 -5.46 8.65
C ILE A 68 -5.74 -4.12 7.94
N GLY A 69 -6.62 -3.26 8.43
CA GLY A 69 -6.81 -1.90 7.92
C GLY A 69 -5.58 -1.03 8.20
N ILE A 70 -5.16 -0.28 7.18
CA ILE A 70 -3.99 0.60 7.23
C ILE A 70 -4.44 2.00 7.64
N ARG A 71 -4.06 2.40 8.85
CA ARG A 71 -4.31 3.74 9.41
C ARG A 71 -3.02 4.54 9.63
N GLY A 72 -1.88 3.86 9.67
CA GLY A 72 -0.58 4.45 9.91
C GLY A 72 0.58 3.54 9.57
N VAL A 73 1.79 4.09 9.68
CA VAL A 73 3.03 3.33 9.52
C VAL A 73 3.14 2.20 10.54
N GLN A 74 2.57 2.39 11.73
CA GLN A 74 2.60 1.41 12.81
C GLN A 74 1.91 0.09 12.43
N ASP A 75 0.92 0.12 11.54
CA ASP A 75 0.16 -1.07 11.14
C ASP A 75 0.99 -1.96 10.19
N MET A 76 2.02 -1.40 9.53
CA MET A 76 2.91 -2.14 8.63
C MET A 76 3.70 -3.23 9.34
N ALA A 77 4.02 -3.03 10.63
CA ALA A 77 4.69 -4.06 11.42
C ALA A 77 3.77 -5.27 11.61
N GLN A 78 2.52 -5.03 12.02
CA GLN A 78 1.51 -6.07 12.19
C GLN A 78 1.21 -6.81 10.89
N ILE A 79 1.11 -6.09 9.77
CA ILE A 79 0.92 -6.71 8.45
C ILE A 79 2.10 -7.63 8.11
N ARG A 80 3.33 -7.14 8.24
CA ARG A 80 4.52 -7.96 7.95
C ARG A 80 4.57 -9.21 8.83
N ASP A 81 4.29 -9.06 10.12
CA ASP A 81 4.34 -10.17 11.07
C ASP A 81 3.24 -11.19 10.74
N THR A 82 2.03 -10.74 10.40
CA THR A 82 0.91 -11.60 9.96
C THR A 82 1.29 -12.38 8.70
N LEU A 83 1.79 -11.70 7.67
CA LEU A 83 2.23 -12.35 6.43
C LEU A 83 3.37 -13.35 6.69
N GLY A 84 4.27 -13.06 7.63
CA GLY A 84 5.36 -13.96 8.02
C GLY A 84 4.92 -15.26 8.71
N THR A 85 3.71 -15.29 9.28
CA THR A 85 3.13 -16.50 9.89
C THR A 85 2.29 -17.33 8.93
N MET A 86 1.93 -16.78 7.77
CA MET A 86 1.13 -17.46 6.76
C MET A 86 1.99 -18.45 5.96
N LYS A 87 1.37 -19.53 5.49
CA LYS A 87 2.06 -20.55 4.69
C LYS A 87 2.23 -20.06 3.25
N THR A 88 3.30 -20.46 2.59
CA THR A 88 3.44 -20.36 1.13
C THR A 88 2.20 -20.92 0.42
N GLY A 89 1.75 -20.22 -0.63
CA GLY A 89 0.52 -20.52 -1.36
C GLY A 89 -0.75 -20.03 -0.68
N SER A 90 -0.69 -19.46 0.54
CA SER A 90 -1.87 -18.88 1.19
C SER A 90 -2.40 -17.69 0.39
N PRO A 91 -3.72 -17.50 0.31
CA PRO A 91 -4.32 -16.37 -0.37
C PRO A 91 -3.96 -15.07 0.35
N LEU A 92 -3.61 -14.06 -0.43
CA LEU A 92 -3.32 -12.71 0.00
C LEU A 92 -4.39 -11.78 -0.55
N ALA A 93 -5.21 -11.21 0.33
CA ALA A 93 -6.18 -10.18 -0.03
C ALA A 93 -5.61 -8.79 0.28
N ILE A 94 -5.74 -7.86 -0.67
CA ILE A 94 -5.30 -6.47 -0.54
C ILE A 94 -6.44 -5.58 -1.04
N SER A 95 -6.86 -4.62 -0.23
CA SER A 95 -7.80 -3.57 -0.67
C SER A 95 -7.03 -2.30 -1.02
N VAL A 96 -7.29 -1.75 -2.20
CA VAL A 96 -6.67 -0.51 -2.68
C VAL A 96 -7.71 0.48 -3.17
N LEU A 97 -7.44 1.77 -3.01
CA LEU A 97 -8.11 2.84 -3.75
C LEU A 97 -7.32 3.10 -5.04
N ARG A 98 -7.94 2.82 -6.19
CA ARG A 98 -7.37 3.04 -7.53
C ARG A 98 -8.36 3.83 -8.37
N ALA A 99 -7.92 4.97 -8.91
CA ALA A 99 -8.75 5.86 -9.72
C ALA A 99 -10.10 6.20 -9.05
N GLY A 100 -10.09 6.45 -7.74
CA GLY A 100 -11.28 6.80 -6.96
C GLY A 100 -12.22 5.63 -6.62
N LYS A 101 -11.84 4.39 -6.93
CA LYS A 101 -12.63 3.18 -6.64
C LYS A 101 -11.86 2.25 -5.71
N VAL A 102 -12.58 1.66 -4.75
CA VAL A 102 -12.03 0.58 -3.93
C VAL A 102 -12.02 -0.69 -4.77
N ILE A 103 -10.85 -1.33 -4.88
CA ILE A 103 -10.62 -2.56 -5.63
C ILE A 103 -10.01 -3.58 -4.69
N GLU A 104 -10.58 -4.78 -4.68
CA GLU A 104 -9.96 -5.94 -4.05
C GLU A 104 -9.02 -6.63 -5.03
N LEU A 105 -7.80 -6.86 -4.56
CA LEU A 105 -6.75 -7.58 -5.26
C LEU A 105 -6.44 -8.86 -4.51
N THR A 106 -6.37 -9.97 -5.25
CA THR A 106 -6.02 -11.27 -4.71
C THR A 106 -4.70 -11.75 -5.30
N GLY A 107 -3.80 -12.20 -4.44
CA GLY A 107 -2.56 -12.87 -4.83
C GLY A 107 -2.31 -14.09 -3.95
N THR A 108 -1.10 -14.63 -4.05
CA THR A 108 -0.63 -15.73 -3.21
C THR A 108 0.71 -15.37 -2.59
N LEU A 109 0.93 -15.79 -1.34
CA LEU A 109 2.26 -15.72 -0.75
C LEU A 109 3.21 -16.70 -1.45
N PRO A 110 4.43 -16.27 -1.80
CA PRO A 110 5.44 -17.10 -2.45
C PRO A 110 6.05 -18.14 -1.52
#